data_AF-N4WU75-F1
#
_entry.id   AF-N4WU75-F1
#
_cell.length_a   1.000
_cell.length_b   1.000
_cell.length_c   1.000
_cell.angle_alpha   90.00
_cell.angle_beta   90.00
_cell.angle_gamma   90.00
#
_symmetry.space_group_name_H-M   'P 1'
#
loop_
_entity.id
_entity.type
_entity.pdbx_description
1 polymer ?
#
loop_
_entity_poly.entity_id
_entity_poly.type
_entity_poly.pdbx_seq_one_letter_code
_entity_poly.pdbx_strand_id
1 'polypeptide(L)'
;MKIDLKALQQQSTPVAFHSVIYSLSLLARKLGAELLFEGIETNYQFHYAWRKHGRYYQGHFISKPLPHFIEQDIWKDRVKSDIRQFIDVEQSKLTKKYQLAQKLNDQIARLSHENKWESDLNERILFIAEQMEDVCFRMYITDVEGYQQTANVIKANDLWTYDFSAQMKNWSWRPYFIENVIRMKQDQTGILSDLYSDIETGEMIRTFSYPLEKDLFLFLDMSSMFLDQHEYLLW
;
A
#
# COMPACT_ATOMS: atom_id res chain seq x y z
N MET A 1 1.10 3.63 -25.16
CA MET A 1 2.14 2.63 -24.86
C MET A 1 1.50 1.26 -24.85
N LYS A 2 2.13 0.24 -25.44
CA LYS A 2 1.62 -1.13 -25.47
C LYS A 2 2.38 -1.98 -24.46
N ILE A 3 1.66 -2.77 -23.66
CA ILE A 3 2.20 -3.63 -22.60
C ILE A 3 1.71 -5.06 -22.82
N ASP A 4 2.63 -6.00 -23.00
CA ASP A 4 2.31 -7.44 -23.13
C ASP A 4 2.24 -8.10 -21.75
N LEU A 5 1.13 -8.79 -21.48
CA LEU A 5 0.89 -9.52 -20.23
C LEU A 5 1.35 -10.98 -20.24
N LYS A 6 2.00 -11.48 -21.30
CA LYS A 6 2.62 -12.82 -21.29
C LYS A 6 3.61 -13.01 -20.14
N ALA A 7 4.30 -11.95 -19.72
CA ALA A 7 5.19 -12.01 -18.56
C ALA A 7 4.45 -12.33 -17.24
N LEU A 8 3.13 -12.11 -17.14
CA LEU A 8 2.31 -12.52 -16.00
C LEU A 8 1.92 -14.02 -16.01
N GLN A 9 2.23 -14.77 -17.08
CA GLN A 9 1.90 -16.19 -17.19
C GLN A 9 2.89 -17.09 -16.46
N GLN A 10 4.05 -16.57 -16.05
CA GLN A 10 5.07 -17.34 -15.35
C GLN A 10 4.74 -17.41 -13.85
N GLN A 11 4.80 -18.62 -13.28
CA GLN A 11 4.42 -18.94 -11.89
C GLN A 11 5.16 -18.11 -10.83
N SER A 12 6.30 -17.52 -11.19
CA SER A 12 7.01 -16.52 -10.42
C SER A 12 7.00 -15.19 -11.18
N THR A 13 5.85 -14.51 -11.25
CA THR A 13 5.86 -13.11 -11.71
C THR A 13 6.72 -12.33 -10.72
N PRO A 14 7.90 -11.82 -11.10
CA PRO A 14 8.77 -11.16 -10.14
C PRO A 14 8.04 -9.92 -9.62
N VAL A 15 8.11 -9.65 -8.32
CA VAL A 15 7.63 -8.38 -7.72
C VAL A 15 8.12 -7.18 -8.53
N ALA A 16 9.34 -7.27 -9.09
CA ALA A 16 9.92 -6.30 -10.01
C ALA A 16 9.04 -5.99 -11.23
N PHE A 17 8.36 -6.98 -11.83
CA PHE A 17 7.49 -6.76 -12.98
C PHE A 17 6.28 -5.89 -12.62
N HIS A 18 5.65 -6.14 -11.46
CA HIS A 18 4.56 -5.29 -10.98
C HIS A 18 5.01 -3.85 -10.74
N SER A 19 6.20 -3.65 -10.15
CA SER A 19 6.80 -2.33 -9.93
C SER A 19 7.13 -1.59 -11.24
N VAL A 20 7.60 -2.32 -12.26
CA VAL A 20 7.86 -1.76 -13.60
C VAL A 20 6.55 -1.31 -14.25
N ILE A 21 5.51 -2.16 -14.27
CA ILE A 21 4.20 -1.78 -14.83
C ILE A 21 3.60 -0.60 -14.08
N TYR A 22 3.71 -0.57 -12.75
CA TYR A 22 3.25 0.57 -11.96
C TYR A 22 3.96 1.87 -12.34
N SER A 23 5.29 1.85 -12.40
CA SER A 23 6.11 3.01 -12.81
C SER A 23 5.75 3.48 -14.23
N LEU A 24 5.58 2.55 -15.17
CA LEU A 24 5.13 2.87 -16.54
C LEU A 24 3.74 3.49 -16.55
N SER A 25 2.82 3.02 -15.70
CA SER A 25 1.47 3.59 -15.62
C SER A 25 1.47 5.02 -15.09
N LEU A 26 2.34 5.33 -14.10
CA LEU A 26 2.52 6.69 -13.60
C LEU A 26 3.15 7.59 -14.65
N LEU A 27 4.16 7.10 -15.37
CA LEU A 27 4.79 7.82 -16.47
C LEU A 27 3.79 8.12 -17.59
N ALA A 28 3.02 7.12 -18.02
CA ALA A 28 2.01 7.27 -19.06
C ALA A 28 0.99 8.35 -18.68
N ARG A 29 0.51 8.34 -17.43
CA ARG A 29 -0.38 9.38 -16.90
C ARG A 29 0.25 10.78 -16.98
N LYS A 30 1.52 10.92 -16.58
CA LYS A 30 2.23 12.21 -16.62
C LYS A 30 2.47 12.72 -18.05
N LEU A 31 2.65 11.81 -19.00
CA LEU A 31 2.85 12.14 -20.42
C LEU A 31 1.54 12.31 -21.20
N GLY A 32 0.38 12.02 -20.59
CA GLY A 32 -0.90 11.96 -21.33
C GLY A 32 -0.99 10.79 -22.31
N ALA A 33 -0.16 9.76 -22.13
CA ALA A 33 -0.14 8.59 -22.99
C ALA A 33 -1.15 7.53 -22.51
N GLU A 34 -1.85 6.92 -23.47
CA GLU A 34 -2.82 5.87 -23.20
C GLU A 34 -2.14 4.50 -23.12
N LEU A 35 -2.65 3.62 -22.25
CA LEU A 35 -2.15 2.26 -22.07
C LEU A 35 -3.01 1.26 -22.84
N LEU A 36 -2.38 0.46 -23.70
CA LEU A 36 -2.96 -0.72 -24.34
C LEU A 36 -2.31 -1.96 -23.72
N PHE A 37 -3.11 -2.82 -23.12
CA PHE A 37 -2.65 -4.13 -22.64
C PHE A 37 -2.98 -5.21 -23.68
N GLU A 38 -1.97 -5.96 -24.11
CA GLU A 38 -2.12 -7.09 -25.01
C GLU A 38 -1.76 -8.42 -24.34
N GLY A 39 -2.08 -9.54 -25.00
CA GLY A 39 -1.80 -10.88 -24.44
C GLY A 39 -2.76 -11.29 -23.32
N ILE A 40 -3.96 -10.70 -23.27
CA ILE A 40 -4.98 -11.04 -22.28
C ILE A 40 -5.64 -12.38 -22.65
N GLU A 41 -5.38 -13.41 -21.85
CA GLU A 41 -5.91 -14.78 -22.03
C GLU A 41 -6.86 -15.19 -20.93
N THR A 42 -6.83 -14.52 -19.78
CA THR A 42 -7.66 -14.83 -18.61
C THR A 42 -8.40 -13.60 -18.08
N ASN A 43 -9.48 -13.84 -17.32
CA ASN A 43 -10.19 -12.77 -16.60
C ASN A 43 -9.28 -12.07 -15.57
N TYR A 44 -8.36 -12.81 -14.93
CA TYR A 44 -7.36 -12.24 -14.02
C TYR A 44 -6.46 -11.21 -14.71
N GLN A 45 -5.92 -11.53 -15.89
CA GLN A 45 -5.10 -10.58 -16.67
C GLN A 45 -5.92 -9.35 -17.11
N PHE A 46 -7.20 -9.54 -17.44
CA PHE A 46 -8.07 -8.43 -17.79
C PHE A 46 -8.30 -7.50 -16.60
N HIS A 47 -8.64 -8.06 -15.44
CA HIS A 47 -8.78 -7.31 -14.20
C HIS A 47 -7.47 -6.59 -13.84
N TYR A 48 -6.32 -7.26 -13.99
CA TYR A 48 -5.01 -6.67 -13.77
C TYR A 48 -4.75 -5.45 -14.68
N ALA A 49 -5.01 -5.59 -15.99
CA ALA A 49 -4.88 -4.51 -16.96
C ALA A 49 -5.78 -3.31 -16.61
N TRP A 50 -7.03 -3.59 -16.26
CA TRP A 50 -8.00 -2.58 -15.87
C TRP A 50 -7.52 -1.80 -14.64
N ARG A 51 -7.09 -2.52 -13.59
CA ARG A 51 -6.59 -1.92 -12.34
C ARG A 51 -5.29 -1.13 -12.54
N LYS A 52 -4.46 -1.48 -13.53
CA LYS A 52 -3.23 -0.73 -13.87
C LYS A 52 -3.48 0.38 -14.90
N HIS A 53 -4.68 0.96 -14.91
CA HIS A 53 -5.09 2.11 -15.73
C HIS A 53 -5.07 1.83 -17.24
N GLY A 54 -5.30 0.57 -17.67
CA GLY A 54 -5.45 0.22 -19.07
C GLY A 54 -6.64 0.93 -19.70
N ARG A 55 -6.43 1.57 -20.85
CA ARG A 55 -7.50 2.19 -21.65
C ARG A 55 -7.99 1.29 -22.78
N TYR A 56 -7.08 0.51 -23.36
CA TYR A 56 -7.38 -0.45 -24.42
C TYR A 56 -6.91 -1.84 -24.02
N TYR A 57 -7.58 -2.86 -24.54
CA TYR A 57 -7.36 -4.26 -24.15
C TYR A 57 -7.40 -5.15 -25.39
N GLN A 58 -6.45 -6.07 -25.50
CA GLN A 58 -6.35 -7.02 -26.60
C GLN A 58 -5.92 -8.39 -26.10
N GLY A 59 -6.55 -9.44 -26.62
CA GLY A 59 -6.15 -10.82 -26.35
C GLY A 59 -7.26 -11.82 -26.57
N HIS A 60 -6.89 -13.10 -26.59
CA HIS A 60 -7.80 -14.21 -26.87
C HIS A 60 -8.96 -14.32 -25.89
N PHE A 61 -8.81 -13.79 -24.67
CA PHE A 61 -9.90 -13.69 -23.70
C PHE A 61 -11.05 -12.84 -24.22
N ILE A 62 -10.73 -11.72 -24.88
CA ILE A 62 -11.70 -10.76 -25.41
C ILE A 62 -12.25 -11.28 -26.74
N SER A 63 -11.35 -11.49 -27.70
CA SER A 63 -11.69 -12.04 -29.01
C SER A 63 -10.46 -12.66 -29.66
N LYS A 64 -10.64 -13.81 -30.32
CA LYS A 64 -9.59 -14.41 -31.14
C LYS A 64 -9.44 -13.64 -32.46
N PRO A 65 -8.27 -13.69 -33.12
CA PRO A 65 -8.12 -13.13 -34.47
C PRO A 65 -9.16 -13.74 -35.43
N LEU A 66 -9.82 -12.89 -36.20
CA LEU A 66 -10.81 -13.28 -37.21
C LEU A 66 -10.42 -12.68 -38.56
N PRO A 67 -10.72 -13.35 -39.69
CA PRO A 67 -10.40 -12.86 -41.03
C PRO A 67 -11.26 -11.67 -41.49
N HIS A 68 -12.30 -11.32 -40.74
CA HIS A 68 -13.24 -10.24 -41.05
C HIS A 68 -13.43 -9.34 -39.84
N PHE A 69 -13.86 -8.10 -40.07
CA PHE A 69 -14.25 -7.20 -38.99
C PHE A 69 -15.49 -7.71 -38.24
N ILE A 70 -15.52 -7.41 -36.94
CA ILE A 70 -16.65 -7.69 -36.06
C ILE A 70 -17.49 -6.43 -35.89
N GLU A 71 -18.75 -6.60 -35.50
CA GLU A 71 -19.60 -5.49 -35.09
C GLU A 71 -18.99 -4.78 -33.87
N GLN A 72 -19.03 -3.44 -33.87
CA GLN A 72 -18.38 -2.60 -32.86
C GLN A 72 -18.83 -2.92 -31.43
N ASP A 73 -20.11 -3.25 -31.23
CA ASP A 73 -20.73 -3.43 -29.92
C ASP A 73 -20.86 -4.91 -29.49
N ILE A 74 -20.32 -5.85 -30.27
CA ILE A 74 -20.52 -7.31 -30.06
C ILE A 74 -20.10 -7.80 -28.66
N TRP A 75 -19.11 -7.16 -28.02
CA TRP A 75 -18.61 -7.52 -26.68
C TRP A 75 -19.06 -6.58 -25.56
N LYS A 76 -19.87 -5.56 -25.87
CA LYS A 76 -20.19 -4.45 -24.97
C LYS A 76 -20.79 -4.91 -23.65
N ASP A 77 -21.82 -5.76 -23.70
CA ASP A 77 -22.51 -6.21 -22.49
C ASP A 77 -21.66 -7.14 -21.62
N ARG A 78 -20.88 -8.03 -22.26
CA ARG A 78 -19.92 -8.89 -21.55
C ARG A 78 -18.86 -8.06 -20.83
N VAL A 79 -18.18 -7.15 -21.55
CA VAL A 79 -17.15 -6.28 -20.96
C VAL A 79 -17.71 -5.40 -19.85
N LYS A 80 -18.95 -4.89 -20.02
CA LYS A 80 -19.64 -4.13 -18.97
C LYS A 80 -19.89 -4.98 -17.72
N SER A 81 -20.23 -6.25 -17.88
CA SER A 81 -20.39 -7.19 -16.76
C SER A 81 -19.06 -7.48 -16.07
N ASP A 82 -17.99 -7.74 -16.83
CA ASP A 82 -16.64 -7.97 -16.30
C ASP A 82 -16.17 -6.76 -15.47
N ILE A 83 -16.33 -5.54 -16.00
CA ILE A 83 -15.94 -4.30 -15.32
C ILE A 83 -16.74 -4.09 -14.02
N ARG A 84 -18.04 -4.42 -13.99
CA ARG A 84 -18.83 -4.34 -12.75
C ARG A 84 -18.25 -5.25 -11.67
N GLN A 85 -17.91 -6.50 -12.03
CA GLN A 85 -17.27 -7.42 -11.11
C GLN A 85 -15.93 -6.88 -10.60
N PHE A 86 -15.13 -6.24 -11.46
CA PHE A 86 -13.85 -5.63 -11.06
C PHE A 86 -14.07 -4.48 -10.07
N ILE A 87 -15.07 -3.63 -10.32
CA ILE A 87 -15.43 -2.53 -9.42
C ILE A 87 -15.84 -3.08 -8.06
N ASP A 88 -16.70 -4.11 -8.01
CA ASP A 88 -17.17 -4.69 -6.74
C ASP A 88 -16.00 -5.27 -5.92
N VAL A 89 -15.06 -5.95 -6.58
CA VAL A 89 -13.86 -6.50 -5.93
C VAL A 89 -12.98 -5.39 -5.36
N GLU A 90 -12.70 -4.35 -6.13
CA GLU A 90 -11.82 -3.27 -5.68
C GLU A 90 -12.48 -2.38 -4.62
N GLN A 91 -13.81 -2.15 -4.71
CA GLN A 91 -14.57 -1.48 -3.65
C GLN A 91 -14.52 -2.26 -2.34
N SER A 92 -14.71 -3.59 -2.39
CA SER A 92 -14.63 -4.45 -1.21
C SER A 92 -13.25 -4.37 -0.55
N LYS A 93 -12.17 -4.43 -1.35
CA LYS A 93 -10.79 -4.31 -0.83
C LYS A 93 -10.52 -2.94 -0.22
N LEU A 94 -10.90 -1.86 -0.89
CA LEU A 94 -10.73 -0.50 -0.37
C LEU A 94 -11.51 -0.31 0.93
N THR A 95 -12.74 -0.81 0.99
CA THR A 95 -13.57 -0.76 2.20
C THR A 95 -12.88 -1.48 3.38
N LYS A 96 -12.31 -2.66 3.15
CA LYS A 96 -11.54 -3.39 4.18
C LYS A 96 -10.30 -2.61 4.64
N LYS A 97 -9.57 -1.96 3.71
CA LYS A 97 -8.44 -1.09 4.07
C LYS A 97 -8.87 0.08 4.94
N TYR A 98 -9.99 0.74 4.61
CA TYR A 98 -10.53 1.82 5.43
C TYR A 98 -10.99 1.34 6.82
N GLN A 99 -11.66 0.19 6.90
CA GLN A 99 -12.07 -0.42 8.16
C GLN A 99 -10.86 -0.77 9.05
N LEU A 100 -9.79 -1.30 8.45
CA LEU A 100 -8.54 -1.55 9.17
C LEU A 100 -7.92 -0.24 9.67
N ALA A 101 -7.78 0.77 8.80
CA ALA A 101 -7.23 2.06 9.18
C ALA A 101 -8.03 2.70 10.34
N GLN A 102 -9.36 2.62 10.30
CA GLN A 102 -10.22 3.08 11.39
C GLN A 102 -9.99 2.27 12.68
N LYS A 103 -9.93 0.94 12.61
CA LYS A 103 -9.63 0.11 13.78
C LYS A 103 -8.28 0.47 14.41
N LEU A 104 -7.25 0.71 13.59
CA LEU A 104 -5.93 1.11 14.05
C LEU A 104 -5.94 2.51 14.66
N ASN A 105 -6.68 3.47 14.07
CA ASN A 105 -6.92 4.79 14.66
C ASN A 105 -7.52 4.68 16.06
N ASP A 106 -8.63 3.96 16.20
CA ASP A 106 -9.34 3.80 17.47
C ASP A 106 -8.45 3.12 18.53
N GLN A 107 -7.69 2.10 18.11
CA GLN A 107 -6.77 1.39 18.99
C GLN A 107 -5.62 2.29 19.48
N ILE A 108 -4.95 3.03 18.59
CA ILE A 108 -3.84 3.91 18.95
C ILE A 108 -4.32 5.10 19.77
N ALA A 109 -5.49 5.68 19.44
CA ALA A 109 -6.10 6.76 20.20
C ALA A 109 -6.36 6.34 21.65
N ARG A 110 -6.95 5.14 21.85
CA ARG A 110 -7.18 4.56 23.17
C ARG A 110 -5.86 4.36 23.93
N LEU A 111 -4.86 3.73 23.32
CA LEU A 111 -3.55 3.49 23.95
C LEU A 111 -2.84 4.79 24.34
N SER A 112 -2.97 5.83 23.51
CA SER A 112 -2.42 7.16 23.77
C SER A 112 -3.09 7.83 24.98
N HIS A 113 -4.37 7.58 25.22
CA HIS A 113 -5.09 8.10 26.39
C HIS A 113 -4.83 7.31 27.68
N GLU A 114 -4.63 5.99 27.58
CA GLU A 114 -4.32 5.13 28.73
C GLU A 114 -2.92 5.41 29.30
N ASN A 115 -1.96 5.74 28.43
CA ASN A 115 -0.56 5.97 28.82
C ASN A 115 -0.21 7.46 29.04
N LYS A 116 -1.01 8.18 29.84
CA LYS A 116 -0.76 9.59 30.22
C LYS A 116 0.27 9.75 31.35
N TRP A 117 1.48 9.25 31.17
CA TRP A 117 2.56 9.47 32.14
C TRP A 117 3.56 10.45 31.53
N GLU A 118 4.24 11.27 32.33
CA GLU A 118 5.33 12.16 31.91
C GLU A 118 6.58 11.39 31.39
N SER A 119 6.38 10.22 30.80
CA SER A 119 7.39 9.24 30.39
C SER A 119 8.08 9.62 29.08
N ASP A 120 9.31 9.12 28.97
CA ASP A 120 10.15 9.23 27.78
C ASP A 120 9.41 8.73 26.52
N LEU A 121 9.64 9.39 25.38
CA LEU A 121 8.99 9.02 24.12
C LEU A 121 9.33 7.58 23.72
N ASN A 122 10.52 7.08 24.05
CA ASN A 122 10.90 5.69 23.78
C ASN A 122 10.07 4.68 24.59
N GLU A 123 9.78 4.96 25.86
CA GLU A 123 8.93 4.10 26.69
C GLU A 123 7.49 4.09 26.18
N ARG A 124 6.98 5.25 25.75
CA ARG A 124 5.64 5.36 25.18
C ARG A 124 5.48 4.54 23.92
N ILE A 125 6.43 4.62 22.99
CA ILE A 125 6.36 3.86 21.75
C ILE A 125 6.58 2.36 21.99
N LEU A 126 7.42 1.96 22.95
CA LEU A 126 7.56 0.56 23.35
C LEU A 126 6.23 0.00 23.89
N PHE A 127 5.55 0.74 24.76
CA PHE A 127 4.23 0.34 25.26
C PHE A 127 3.23 0.13 24.11
N ILE A 128 3.15 1.05 23.15
CA ILE A 128 2.27 0.89 22.00
C ILE A 128 2.68 -0.33 21.17
N ALA A 129 3.98 -0.58 21.00
CA ALA A 129 4.50 -1.71 20.25
C ALA A 129 4.12 -3.06 20.86
N GLU A 130 4.23 -3.20 22.18
CA GLU A 130 3.79 -4.40 22.89
C GLU A 130 2.28 -4.67 22.72
N GLN A 131 1.45 -3.63 22.70
CA GLN A 131 0.00 -3.75 22.49
C GLN A 131 -0.40 -3.97 21.02
N MET A 132 0.54 -3.87 20.09
CA MET A 132 0.35 -3.98 18.64
C MET A 132 1.17 -5.12 18.04
N GLU A 133 1.61 -6.07 18.87
CA GLU A 133 2.62 -7.07 18.50
C GLU A 133 2.21 -8.03 17.38
N ASP A 134 0.90 -8.19 17.16
CA ASP A 134 0.32 -8.99 16.09
C ASP A 134 0.27 -8.24 14.75
N VAL A 135 0.39 -6.91 14.78
CA VAL A 135 0.18 -6.04 13.61
C VAL A 135 1.51 -5.61 13.00
N CYS A 136 2.51 -5.35 13.82
CA CYS A 136 3.73 -4.65 13.40
C CYS A 136 5.01 -5.29 13.89
N PHE A 137 6.11 -4.95 13.23
CA PHE A 137 7.46 -5.36 13.66
C PHE A 137 8.39 -4.18 13.92
N ARG A 138 8.06 -2.97 13.47
CA ARG A 138 8.86 -1.76 13.71
C ARG A 138 7.97 -0.55 13.98
N MET A 139 8.35 0.28 14.93
CA MET A 139 7.75 1.60 15.16
C MET A 139 8.79 2.68 15.41
N TYR A 140 8.48 3.91 15.02
CA TYR A 140 9.25 5.11 15.38
C TYR A 140 8.34 6.35 15.36
N ILE A 141 8.79 7.43 16.02
CA ILE A 141 8.11 8.73 16.02
C ILE A 141 9.00 9.79 15.39
N THR A 142 8.40 10.64 14.55
CA THR A 142 9.05 11.86 14.04
C THR A 142 8.34 13.11 14.54
N ASP A 143 9.04 14.25 14.46
CA ASP A 143 8.40 15.56 14.48
C ASP A 143 7.80 15.92 13.10
N VAL A 144 7.24 17.13 13.01
CA VAL A 144 6.65 17.70 11.79
C VAL A 144 7.66 17.93 10.66
N GLU A 145 8.95 18.12 10.98
CA GLU A 145 10.02 18.33 10.00
C GLU A 145 10.64 17.01 9.52
N GLY A 146 10.21 15.90 10.12
CA GLY A 146 10.63 14.54 9.79
C GLY A 146 11.90 14.09 10.49
N TYR A 147 12.37 14.80 11.51
CA TYR A 147 13.43 14.29 12.39
C TYR A 147 12.85 13.24 13.33
N GLN A 148 13.47 12.07 13.34
CA GLN A 148 13.07 10.97 14.20
C GLN A 148 13.46 11.26 15.66
N GLN A 149 12.47 11.33 16.54
CA GLN A 149 12.65 11.72 17.94
C GLN A 149 12.99 10.51 18.84
N THR A 150 12.61 9.30 18.42
CA THR A 150 12.77 8.06 19.19
C THR A 150 13.79 7.12 18.56
N ALA A 151 14.22 6.11 19.32
CA ALA A 151 14.74 4.89 18.72
C ALA A 151 13.69 4.24 17.80
N ASN A 152 14.16 3.38 16.89
CA ASN A 152 13.30 2.35 16.33
C ASN A 152 13.01 1.33 17.43
N VAL A 153 11.75 1.00 17.63
CA VAL A 153 11.34 -0.16 18.43
C VAL A 153 11.08 -1.30 17.46
N ILE A 154 11.91 -2.35 17.51
CA ILE A 154 11.94 -3.45 16.53
C ILE A 154 11.69 -4.78 17.23
N LYS A 155 10.79 -5.59 16.66
CA LYS A 155 10.50 -6.96 17.10
C LYS A 155 11.49 -7.92 16.44
N ALA A 156 12.36 -8.52 17.24
CA ALA A 156 13.33 -9.53 16.80
C ALA A 156 13.25 -10.76 17.73
N ASN A 157 13.04 -11.95 17.17
CA ASN A 157 12.88 -13.19 17.93
C ASN A 157 11.83 -13.08 19.06
N ASP A 158 10.67 -12.51 18.73
CA ASP A 158 9.54 -12.26 19.66
C ASP A 158 9.87 -11.33 20.85
N LEU A 159 10.97 -10.58 20.78
CA LEU A 159 11.33 -9.58 21.77
C LEU A 159 11.44 -8.21 21.12
N TRP A 160 10.90 -7.19 21.79
CA TRP A 160 11.07 -5.80 21.41
C TRP A 160 12.42 -5.27 21.88
N THR A 161 13.15 -4.64 20.96
CA THR A 161 14.45 -4.04 21.22
C THR A 161 14.52 -2.62 20.68
N TYR A 162 15.35 -1.79 21.30
CA TYR A 162 15.62 -0.43 20.84
C TYR A 162 16.81 -0.42 19.88
N ASP A 163 16.63 0.23 18.73
CA ASP A 163 17.73 0.65 17.87
C ASP A 163 17.77 2.17 17.76
N PHE A 164 18.80 2.77 18.36
CA PHE A 164 19.03 4.21 18.37
C PHE A 164 19.73 4.73 17.10
N SER A 165 20.11 3.85 16.15
CA SER A 165 20.87 4.22 14.96
C SER A 165 20.17 5.23 14.04
N ALA A 166 18.83 5.29 14.12
CA ALA A 166 18.00 6.18 13.32
C ALA A 166 17.56 7.46 14.05
N GLN A 167 17.85 7.60 15.34
CA GLN A 167 17.47 8.78 16.10
C GLN A 167 18.13 10.03 15.52
N MET A 168 17.37 11.12 15.41
CA MET A 168 17.75 12.39 14.77
C MET A 168 18.08 12.31 13.27
N LYS A 169 17.87 11.16 12.61
CA LYS A 169 17.84 11.13 11.14
C LYS A 169 16.57 11.81 10.63
N ASN A 170 16.63 12.32 9.40
CA ASN A 170 15.52 13.00 8.76
C ASN A 170 14.92 12.16 7.63
N TRP A 171 13.58 12.10 7.60
CA TRP A 171 12.80 11.30 6.65
C TRP A 171 11.98 12.12 5.65
N SER A 172 12.06 13.45 5.70
CA SER A 172 11.25 14.37 4.85
C SER A 172 11.46 14.18 3.34
N TRP A 173 12.60 13.63 2.93
CA TRP A 173 12.92 13.34 1.54
C TRP A 173 12.19 12.11 1.00
N ARG A 174 11.59 11.28 1.86
CA ARG A 174 10.83 10.10 1.42
C ARG A 174 9.58 10.55 0.65
N PRO A 175 9.22 9.83 -0.43
CA PRO A 175 7.98 10.10 -1.16
C PRO A 175 6.78 10.14 -0.21
N TYR A 176 5.90 11.12 -0.41
CA TYR A 176 4.67 11.34 0.36
C TYR A 176 4.84 11.70 1.83
N PHE A 177 6.06 11.80 2.39
CA PHE A 177 6.24 12.08 3.82
C PHE A 177 5.58 13.40 4.24
N ILE A 178 5.97 14.51 3.61
CA ILE A 178 5.46 15.85 3.93
C ILE A 178 3.95 15.93 3.67
N GLU A 179 3.47 15.36 2.56
CA GLU A 179 2.05 15.30 2.22
C GLU A 179 1.24 14.57 3.30
N ASN A 180 1.74 13.42 3.76
CA ASN A 180 1.09 12.62 4.80
C ASN A 180 1.11 13.32 6.15
N VAL A 181 2.21 13.98 6.54
CA VAL A 181 2.28 14.78 7.78
C VAL A 181 1.24 15.88 7.78
N ILE A 182 1.15 16.66 6.70
CA ILE A 182 0.14 17.73 6.58
C ILE A 182 -1.26 17.15 6.63
N ARG A 183 -1.51 16.05 5.90
CA ARG A 183 -2.82 15.40 5.85
C ARG A 183 -3.24 14.85 7.21
N MET A 184 -2.36 14.14 7.91
CA MET A 184 -2.63 13.65 9.26
C MET A 184 -2.91 14.79 10.24
N LYS A 185 -2.19 15.92 10.12
CA LYS A 185 -2.43 17.10 10.95
C LYS A 185 -3.78 17.76 10.68
N GLN A 186 -4.26 17.79 9.44
CA GLN A 186 -5.57 18.35 9.09
C GLN A 186 -6.72 17.40 9.45
N ASP A 187 -6.59 16.13 9.06
CA ASP A 187 -7.66 15.15 9.15
C ASP A 187 -7.75 14.54 10.57
N GLN A 188 -6.69 14.63 11.37
CA GLN A 188 -6.57 13.99 12.69
C GLN A 188 -6.82 12.48 12.65
N THR A 189 -6.48 11.86 11.51
CA THR A 189 -6.62 10.42 11.27
C THR A 189 -5.34 9.86 10.70
N GLY A 190 -5.05 8.62 11.05
CA GLY A 190 -3.96 7.86 10.49
C GLY A 190 -4.19 7.44 9.03
N ILE A 191 -3.08 7.16 8.35
CA ILE A 191 -3.01 6.86 6.93
C ILE A 191 -2.30 5.53 6.76
N LEU A 192 -2.91 4.63 5.98
CA LEU A 192 -2.27 3.40 5.53
C LEU A 192 -1.55 3.66 4.20
N SER A 193 -0.25 3.38 4.14
CA SER A 193 0.54 3.54 2.91
C SER A 193 0.13 2.53 1.83
N ASP A 194 0.54 2.80 0.59
CA ASP A 194 0.65 1.76 -0.43
C ASP A 194 1.69 0.70 -0.05
N LEU A 195 1.67 -0.44 -0.74
CA LEU A 195 2.68 -1.48 -0.58
C LEU A 195 4.01 -1.02 -1.19
N TYR A 196 5.10 -1.08 -0.43
CA TYR A 196 6.42 -0.67 -0.88
C TYR A 196 7.51 -1.59 -0.31
N SER A 197 8.69 -1.59 -0.93
CA SER A 197 9.83 -2.40 -0.45
C SER A 197 10.58 -1.63 0.64
N ASP A 198 10.75 -2.27 1.80
CA ASP A 198 11.52 -1.72 2.91
C ASP A 198 12.98 -1.51 2.50
N ILE A 199 13.57 -0.39 2.92
CA ILE A 199 14.93 -0.03 2.51
C ILE A 199 16.01 -0.84 3.23
N GLU A 200 15.71 -1.39 4.41
CA GLU A 200 16.66 -2.16 5.22
C GLU A 200 16.56 -3.65 4.88
N THR A 201 15.34 -4.19 4.80
CA THR A 201 15.12 -5.64 4.59
C THR A 201 14.85 -6.01 3.14
N GLY A 202 14.39 -5.07 2.30
CA GLY A 202 13.92 -5.32 0.94
C GLY A 202 12.52 -5.96 0.87
N GLU A 203 11.91 -6.29 2.00
CA GLU A 203 10.61 -6.95 2.07
C GLU A 203 9.47 -5.99 1.71
N MET A 204 8.37 -6.51 1.16
CA MET A 204 7.21 -5.70 0.83
C MET A 204 6.38 -5.43 2.10
N ILE A 205 6.28 -4.17 2.49
CA ILE A 205 5.59 -3.74 3.71
C ILE A 205 4.55 -2.65 3.41
N ARG A 206 3.70 -2.42 4.42
CA ARG A 206 2.89 -1.20 4.54
C ARG A 206 3.21 -0.52 5.85
N THR A 207 3.20 0.80 5.83
CA THR A 207 3.30 1.62 7.03
C THR A 207 1.93 2.20 7.34
N PHE A 208 1.51 2.08 8.59
CA PHE A 208 0.44 2.90 9.15
C PHE A 208 1.08 4.12 9.84
N SER A 209 0.68 5.31 9.43
CA SER A 209 1.12 6.56 10.05
C SER A 209 -0.02 7.15 10.85
N TYR A 210 0.25 7.74 12.01
CA TYR A 210 -0.78 8.29 12.90
C TYR A 210 -0.34 9.60 13.57
N PRO A 211 -1.18 10.66 13.60
CA PRO A 211 -0.86 11.90 14.31
C PRO A 211 -0.99 11.73 15.83
N LEU A 212 0.06 12.05 16.56
CA LEU A 212 0.08 12.11 18.01
C LEU A 212 -0.07 13.57 18.49
N GLU A 213 -0.13 13.76 19.81
CA GLU A 213 -0.10 15.09 20.43
C GLU A 213 1.23 15.82 20.15
N LYS A 214 1.24 17.16 20.30
CA LYS A 214 2.43 18.02 20.19
C LYS A 214 3.16 17.96 18.84
N ASP A 215 2.41 17.83 17.75
CA ASP A 215 2.97 17.77 16.39
C ASP A 215 3.98 16.62 16.19
N LEU A 216 3.74 15.49 16.87
CA LEU A 216 4.46 14.24 16.69
C LEU A 216 3.67 13.28 15.80
N PHE A 217 4.38 12.41 15.09
CA PHE A 217 3.78 11.47 14.15
C PHE A 217 4.37 10.07 14.36
N LEU A 218 3.51 9.11 14.67
CA LEU A 218 3.85 7.70 14.81
C LEU A 218 3.88 7.05 13.43
N PHE A 219 4.88 6.21 13.20
CA PHE A 219 4.99 5.33 12.04
C PHE A 219 5.13 3.89 12.53
N LEU A 220 4.30 3.01 11.99
CA LEU A 220 4.20 1.61 12.34
C LEU A 220 4.30 0.78 11.06
N ASP A 221 5.34 -0.05 10.96
CA ASP A 221 5.53 -0.94 9.82
C ASP A 221 4.89 -2.30 10.10
N MET A 222 3.96 -2.69 9.22
CA MET A 222 3.18 -3.92 9.36
C MET A 222 4.04 -5.16 9.12
N SER A 223 3.84 -6.19 9.93
CA SER A 223 4.56 -7.46 9.80
C SER A 223 4.12 -8.24 8.56
N SER A 224 5.03 -9.01 7.96
CA SER A 224 4.72 -9.92 6.86
C SER A 224 3.59 -10.89 7.22
N MET A 225 3.65 -11.47 8.42
CA MET A 225 2.59 -12.35 8.93
C MET A 225 1.22 -11.67 8.96
N PHE A 226 1.13 -10.41 9.38
CA PHE A 226 -0.11 -9.66 9.38
C PHE A 226 -0.63 -9.41 7.96
N LEU A 227 0.26 -9.06 7.03
CA LEU A 227 -0.09 -8.84 5.62
C LEU A 227 -0.60 -10.13 4.95
N ASP A 228 0.03 -11.28 5.24
CA ASP A 228 -0.35 -12.58 4.68
C ASP A 228 -1.73 -13.04 5.17
N GLN A 229 -2.07 -12.76 6.43
CA GLN A 229 -3.41 -13.03 6.97
C GLN A 229 -4.49 -12.11 6.39
N HIS A 230 -4.10 -10.99 5.77
CA HIS A 230 -4.99 -9.96 5.24
C HIS A 230 -4.70 -9.71 3.77
N GLU A 231 -5.00 -10.69 2.90
CA GLU A 231 -4.69 -10.64 1.47
C GLU A 231 -5.07 -9.32 0.76
N TYR A 232 -6.13 -8.63 1.20
CA TYR A 232 -6.54 -7.33 0.62
C TYR A 232 -5.47 -6.23 0.78
N LEU A 233 -4.48 -6.40 1.67
CA LEU A 233 -3.32 -5.54 1.85
C LEU A 233 -2.19 -5.83 0.86
N LEU A 234 -2.18 -6.99 0.21
CA LEU A 234 -1.17 -7.35 -0.79
C LEU A 234 -1.47 -6.78 -2.19
N TRP A 235 -2.58 -6.05 -2.34
CA TRP A 235 -3.05 -5.49 -3.61
C TRP A 235 -2.91 -3.98 -3.71
#